data_AF-A0A0R2QWF4-F1
#
_entry.id   AF-A0A0R2QWF4-F1
#
_cell.length_a   1.000
_cell.length_b   1.000
_cell.length_c   1.000
_cell.angle_alpha   90.00
_cell.angle_beta   90.00
_cell.angle_gamma   90.00
#
_symmetry.space_group_name_H-M   'P 1'
#
loop_
_entity.id
_entity.type
_entity.pdbx_description
1 polymer ?
#
loop_
_entity_poly.entity_id
_entity_poly.type
_entity_poly.pdbx_seq_one_letter_code
_entity_poly.pdbx_strand_id
1 'polypeptide(L)'
;MHTLNKKTIANRLNAKKSTGPKTVLGKRRSSLNSITHGLTCEKNVSIGENKKEFEELKKNALKSFPIFDFASEAYVRKIIHYEWLTRRYQTIETGAFSRESLDYNRSANLSIKDYYLDSSELTNDDQKILVRSTELPSVAFMRDANAGNLFMKLNTIDGRLYSRLRTAIKDYQNYVKSKEKNNEEK
;
A
#
# COMPACT_ATOMS: atom_id res chain seq x y z
N MET A 1 47.41 -10.64 -6.15
CA MET A 1 46.99 -9.29 -6.60
C MET A 1 45.50 -9.33 -6.93
N HIS A 2 44.66 -8.74 -6.09
CA HIS A 2 43.21 -8.75 -6.30
C HIS A 2 42.84 -7.60 -7.24
N THR A 3 42.37 -7.90 -8.45
CA THR A 3 41.98 -6.90 -9.43
C THR A 3 40.75 -6.15 -8.92
N LEU A 4 40.91 -4.85 -8.64
CA LEU A 4 39.80 -4.01 -8.24
C LEU A 4 38.74 -4.03 -9.36
N ASN A 5 37.57 -4.61 -9.07
CA ASN A 5 36.50 -4.79 -10.05
C ASN A 5 36.20 -3.47 -10.78
N LYS A 6 36.06 -3.50 -12.11
CA LYS A 6 35.79 -2.31 -12.95
C LYS A 6 34.62 -1.46 -12.40
N LYS A 7 33.64 -2.10 -11.75
CA LYS A 7 32.51 -1.43 -11.06
C LYS A 7 32.96 -0.55 -9.90
N THR A 8 33.96 -0.95 -9.12
CA THR A 8 34.48 -0.21 -7.95
C THR A 8 35.25 1.04 -8.38
N ILE A 9 36.04 0.94 -9.45
CA ILE A 9 36.76 2.09 -10.03
C ILE A 9 35.75 3.09 -10.60
N ALA A 10 34.75 2.61 -11.35
CA ALA A 10 33.67 3.45 -11.88
C ALA A 10 32.87 4.16 -10.78
N ASN A 11 32.53 3.45 -9.69
CA ASN A 11 31.84 4.06 -8.55
C ASN A 11 32.68 5.14 -7.86
N ARG A 12 34.00 4.96 -7.71
CA ARG A 12 34.90 5.99 -7.16
C ARG A 12 34.98 7.23 -8.06
N LEU A 13 35.03 7.05 -9.38
CA LEU A 13 35.05 8.16 -10.33
C LEU A 13 33.71 8.90 -10.38
N ASN A 14 32.59 8.18 -10.32
CA ASN A 14 31.25 8.76 -10.27
C ASN A 14 30.98 9.48 -8.94
N ALA A 15 31.51 8.98 -7.82
CA ALA A 15 31.41 9.63 -6.52
C ALA A 15 32.09 11.01 -6.52
N LYS A 16 33.22 11.17 -7.21
CA LYS A 16 33.89 12.49 -7.36
C LYS A 16 33.09 13.48 -8.20
N LYS A 17 32.18 13.01 -9.06
CA LYS A 17 31.27 13.84 -9.88
C LYS A 17 29.91 14.09 -9.23
N SER A 18 29.56 13.31 -8.21
CA SER A 18 28.29 13.44 -7.49
C SER A 18 28.48 14.31 -6.24
N THR A 19 28.09 15.58 -6.31
CA THR A 19 28.21 16.51 -5.17
C THR A 19 27.13 16.33 -4.10
N GLY A 20 26.40 15.22 -4.14
CA GLY A 20 25.15 15.04 -3.40
C GLY A 20 24.09 16.10 -3.76
N PRO A 21 22.88 16.00 -3.20
CA PRO A 21 21.84 16.98 -3.44
C PRO A 21 22.05 18.22 -2.59
N LYS A 22 22.12 19.39 -3.24
CA LYS A 22 22.34 20.69 -2.57
C LYS A 22 21.02 21.40 -2.20
N THR A 23 19.92 21.05 -2.86
CA THR A 23 18.60 21.66 -2.63
C THR A 23 17.79 20.89 -1.59
N VAL A 24 16.83 21.55 -0.92
CA VAL A 24 15.92 20.91 0.03
C VAL A 24 15.14 19.76 -0.64
N LEU A 25 14.66 19.98 -1.86
CA LEU A 25 14.01 18.94 -2.68
C LEU A 25 14.96 17.78 -3.01
N GLY A 26 16.20 18.09 -3.36
CA GLY A 26 17.22 17.08 -3.63
C GLY A 26 17.58 16.26 -2.40
N LYS A 27 17.73 16.92 -1.24
CA LYS A 27 18.02 16.27 0.04
C LYS A 27 16.86 15.36 0.45
N ARG A 28 15.62 15.80 0.25
CA ARG A 28 14.42 14.99 0.46
C ARG A 28 14.36 13.78 -0.47
N ARG A 29 14.78 13.91 -1.74
CA ARG A 29 14.89 12.75 -2.66
C ARG A 29 16.02 11.81 -2.30
N SER A 30 17.15 12.31 -1.80
CA SER A 30 18.29 11.46 -1.43
C SER A 30 18.16 10.83 -0.05
N SER A 31 17.44 11.44 0.89
CA SER A 31 17.06 10.79 2.14
C SER A 31 16.16 9.58 1.89
N LEU A 32 15.53 9.49 0.71
CA LEU A 32 14.80 8.30 0.33
C LEU A 32 15.71 7.08 0.14
N ASN A 33 17.00 7.27 -0.12
CA ASN A 33 17.96 6.20 -0.38
C ASN A 33 18.57 5.61 0.90
N SER A 34 18.34 6.21 2.08
CA SER A 34 18.91 5.75 3.37
C SER A 34 18.01 4.76 4.13
N ILE A 35 17.09 4.07 3.44
CA ILE A 35 16.22 3.07 4.07
C ILE A 35 17.05 1.81 4.35
N THR A 36 17.66 1.74 5.53
CA THR A 36 18.44 0.57 5.98
C THR A 36 17.59 -0.45 6.75
N HIS A 37 16.49 -0.03 7.38
CA HIS A 37 15.57 -0.94 8.09
C HIS A 37 14.13 -0.54 7.73
N GLY A 38 13.44 -1.36 6.94
CA GLY A 38 12.11 -1.07 6.37
C GLY A 38 10.95 -0.91 7.37
N LEU A 39 11.23 -0.64 8.65
CA LEU A 39 10.26 -0.26 9.68
C LEU A 39 10.04 1.26 9.78
N THR A 40 10.86 2.08 9.10
CA THR A 40 10.64 3.53 8.90
C THR A 40 9.78 3.83 7.66
N CYS A 41 8.70 3.06 7.51
CA CYS A 41 7.70 3.15 6.45
C CYS A 41 6.81 4.42 6.51
N GLU A 42 7.38 5.61 6.75
CA GLU A 42 6.66 6.87 6.51
C GLU A 42 6.25 7.05 5.03
N LYS A 43 6.76 6.20 4.14
CA LYS A 43 6.45 6.19 2.70
C LYS A 43 5.39 5.18 2.27
N ASN A 44 4.85 4.38 3.20
CA ASN A 44 3.75 3.48 2.85
C ASN A 44 2.43 4.24 2.67
N VAL A 45 2.31 5.40 3.32
CA VAL A 45 1.15 6.29 3.22
C VAL A 45 1.37 7.29 2.08
N SER A 46 0.52 7.23 1.07
CA SER A 46 0.52 8.11 -0.10
C SER A 46 -0.28 9.38 0.17
N ILE A 47 -0.15 10.36 -0.73
CA ILE A 47 -0.97 11.59 -0.67
C ILE A 47 -2.45 11.20 -0.74
N GLY A 48 -3.24 11.75 0.20
CA GLY A 48 -4.67 11.46 0.33
C GLY A 48 -5.00 10.35 1.33
N GLU A 49 -4.04 9.50 1.70
CA GLU A 49 -4.29 8.41 2.64
C GLU A 49 -4.25 8.86 4.11
N ASN A 50 -4.93 8.11 4.97
CA ASN A 50 -5.01 8.41 6.39
C ASN A 50 -3.79 7.86 7.15
N LYS A 51 -2.83 8.75 7.48
CA LYS A 51 -1.64 8.38 8.26
C LYS A 51 -2.00 7.79 9.64
N LYS A 52 -3.05 8.29 10.30
CA LYS A 52 -3.44 7.77 11.63
C LYS A 52 -3.91 6.33 11.54
N GLU A 53 -4.67 5.99 10.52
CA GLU A 53 -5.15 4.62 10.27
C GLU A 53 -3.97 3.67 10.03
N PHE A 54 -2.96 4.09 9.25
CA PHE A 54 -1.76 3.28 9.05
C PHE A 54 -0.97 3.06 10.36
N GLU A 55 -0.82 4.09 11.18
CA GLU A 55 -0.13 3.96 12.48
C GLU A 55 -0.89 3.04 13.44
N GLU A 56 -2.23 3.10 13.43
CA GLU A 56 -3.07 2.19 14.20
C GLU A 56 -2.95 0.74 13.71
N LEU A 57 -2.98 0.52 12.40
CA LEU A 57 -2.72 -0.78 11.79
C LEU A 57 -1.35 -1.32 12.23
N LYS A 58 -0.31 -0.49 12.13
CA LYS A 58 1.06 -0.85 12.53
C LYS A 58 1.11 -1.23 14.01
N LYS A 59 0.49 -0.43 14.88
CA LYS A 59 0.42 -0.70 16.32
C LYS A 59 -0.25 -2.04 16.60
N ASN A 60 -1.38 -2.31 15.94
CA ASN A 60 -2.11 -3.56 16.11
C ASN A 60 -1.30 -4.76 15.59
N ALA A 61 -0.65 -4.65 14.43
CA ALA A 61 0.21 -5.69 13.89
C ALA A 61 1.39 -6.00 14.81
N LEU A 62 2.05 -5.00 15.39
CA LEU A 62 3.16 -5.19 16.33
C LEU A 62 2.71 -5.84 17.65
N LYS A 63 1.45 -5.61 18.07
CA LYS A 63 0.85 -6.29 19.23
C LYS A 63 0.54 -7.76 18.91
N SER A 64 0.02 -8.05 17.73
CA SER A 64 -0.35 -9.40 17.31
C SER A 64 0.82 -10.27 16.88
N PHE A 65 1.89 -9.66 16.35
CA PHE A 65 3.07 -10.35 15.85
C PHE A 65 4.35 -9.76 16.48
N PRO A 66 4.74 -10.24 17.68
CA PRO A 66 5.93 -9.76 18.37
C PRO A 66 7.22 -9.95 17.55
N ILE A 67 8.06 -8.92 17.53
CA ILE A 67 9.37 -8.97 16.89
C ILE A 67 10.41 -9.31 17.95
N PHE A 68 11.21 -10.34 17.70
CA PHE A 68 12.24 -10.81 18.63
C PHE A 68 13.59 -11.10 17.96
N ASP A 69 13.67 -10.98 16.64
CA ASP A 69 14.90 -11.04 15.84
C ASP A 69 14.66 -10.45 14.44
N PHE A 70 15.71 -10.48 13.61
CA PHE A 70 15.65 -9.95 12.25
C PHE A 70 14.66 -10.70 11.34
N ALA A 71 14.51 -12.02 11.50
CA ALA A 71 13.63 -12.81 10.64
C ALA A 71 12.15 -12.53 10.96
N SER A 72 11.78 -12.51 12.24
CA SER A 72 10.46 -12.08 12.70
C SER A 72 10.16 -10.64 12.24
N GLU A 73 11.11 -9.72 12.34
CA GLU A 73 10.97 -8.35 11.82
C GLU A 73 10.62 -8.34 10.33
N ALA A 74 11.33 -9.14 9.52
CA ALA A 74 11.11 -9.21 8.08
C ALA A 74 9.71 -9.74 7.72
N TYR A 75 9.18 -10.70 8.47
CA TYR A 75 7.82 -11.19 8.27
C TYR A 75 6.77 -10.17 8.70
N VAL A 76 6.90 -9.59 9.90
CA VAL A 76 5.95 -8.58 10.41
C VAL A 76 5.88 -7.37 9.47
N ARG A 77 7.02 -6.94 8.92
CA ARG A 77 7.06 -5.89 7.90
C ARG A 77 6.26 -6.25 6.65
N LYS A 78 6.34 -7.50 6.16
CA LYS A 78 5.55 -7.98 5.01
C LYS A 78 4.06 -7.99 5.33
N ILE A 79 3.69 -8.44 6.53
CA ILE A 79 2.29 -8.48 6.98
C ILE A 79 1.69 -7.07 6.95
N ILE A 80 2.36 -6.10 7.59
CA ILE A 80 1.92 -4.68 7.61
C ILE A 80 1.81 -4.13 6.18
N HIS A 81 2.79 -4.42 5.32
CA HIS A 81 2.80 -3.93 3.95
C HIS A 81 1.63 -4.47 3.12
N TYR A 82 1.38 -5.77 3.13
CA TYR A 82 0.31 -6.36 2.32
C TYR A 82 -1.07 -5.99 2.85
N GLU A 83 -1.26 -5.93 4.17
CA GLU A 83 -2.51 -5.47 4.77
C GLU A 83 -2.82 -4.01 4.39
N TRP A 84 -1.82 -3.12 4.43
CA TRP A 84 -2.02 -1.73 4.01
C TRP A 84 -2.36 -1.62 2.51
N LEU A 85 -1.72 -2.44 1.66
CA LEU A 85 -2.07 -2.48 0.25
C LEU A 85 -3.51 -2.99 0.04
N THR A 86 -3.94 -4.04 0.73
CA THR A 86 -5.33 -4.53 0.64
C THR A 86 -6.33 -3.42 0.94
N ARG A 87 -6.15 -2.69 2.05
CA ARG A 87 -7.02 -1.54 2.39
C ARG A 87 -7.01 -0.43 1.35
N ARG A 88 -5.84 -0.12 0.79
CA ARG A 88 -5.71 0.83 -0.32
C ARG A 88 -6.53 0.39 -1.52
N TYR A 89 -6.45 -0.87 -1.92
CA TYR A 89 -7.17 -1.37 -3.10
C TYR A 89 -8.68 -1.43 -2.87
N GLN A 90 -9.13 -1.75 -1.65
CA GLN A 90 -10.55 -1.61 -1.27
C GLN A 90 -11.02 -0.15 -1.38
N THR A 91 -10.21 0.80 -0.90
CA THR A 91 -10.51 2.23 -1.01
C THR A 91 -10.59 2.69 -2.48
N ILE A 92 -9.67 2.22 -3.32
CA ILE A 92 -9.67 2.48 -4.77
C ILE A 92 -10.92 1.90 -5.42
N GLU A 93 -11.30 0.68 -5.07
CA GLU A 93 -12.49 0.00 -5.58
C GLU A 93 -13.77 0.75 -5.22
N THR A 94 -13.93 1.16 -3.95
CA THR A 94 -15.07 1.98 -3.53
C THR A 94 -15.14 3.29 -4.32
N GLY A 95 -14.02 4.01 -4.45
CA GLY A 95 -13.99 5.26 -5.20
C GLY A 95 -14.28 5.07 -6.69
N ALA A 96 -13.80 3.97 -7.28
CA ALA A 96 -14.04 3.62 -8.67
C ALA A 96 -15.51 3.31 -8.93
N PHE A 97 -16.11 2.49 -8.07
CA PHE A 97 -17.53 2.14 -8.14
C PHE A 97 -18.41 3.39 -8.02
N SER A 98 -18.19 4.20 -6.98
CA SER A 98 -18.93 5.44 -6.78
C SER A 98 -18.80 6.41 -7.96
N ARG A 99 -17.62 6.48 -8.59
CA ARG A 99 -17.41 7.37 -9.75
C ARG A 99 -18.14 6.87 -11.00
N GLU A 100 -18.07 5.57 -11.30
CA GLU A 100 -18.85 4.97 -12.39
C GLU A 100 -20.36 5.16 -12.17
N SER A 101 -20.85 5.01 -10.93
CA SER A 101 -22.25 5.30 -10.59
C SER A 101 -22.62 6.76 -10.88
N LEU A 102 -21.74 7.73 -10.60
CA LEU A 102 -21.97 9.14 -10.88
C LEU A 102 -21.86 9.49 -12.38
N ASP A 103 -20.91 8.90 -13.11
CA ASP A 103 -20.68 9.17 -14.54
C ASP A 103 -21.76 8.52 -15.43
N TYR A 104 -22.33 7.37 -15.05
CA TYR A 104 -23.50 6.77 -15.70
C TYR A 104 -24.71 7.72 -15.66
N ASN A 105 -24.96 8.35 -14.51
CA ASN A 105 -26.02 9.36 -14.37
C ASN A 105 -25.84 10.57 -15.31
N ARG A 106 -24.59 10.92 -15.65
CA ARG A 106 -24.28 12.09 -16.49
C ARG A 106 -24.37 11.80 -17.99
N SER A 107 -24.00 10.59 -18.43
CA SER A 107 -23.94 10.23 -19.85
C SER A 107 -25.26 9.74 -20.44
N ALA A 108 -26.15 9.20 -19.61
CA ALA A 108 -27.37 8.56 -20.08
C ALA A 108 -28.54 9.50 -20.45
N ASN A 109 -28.45 10.83 -20.24
CA ASN A 109 -29.62 11.74 -20.31
C ASN A 109 -30.86 11.18 -19.56
N LEU A 110 -30.65 10.31 -18.58
CA LEU A 110 -31.71 9.78 -17.73
C LEU A 110 -32.22 10.96 -16.92
N SER A 111 -33.51 11.25 -17.03
CA SER A 111 -34.15 12.22 -16.15
C SER A 111 -33.89 11.75 -14.73
N ILE A 112 -33.51 12.65 -13.82
CA ILE A 112 -33.36 12.37 -12.39
C ILE A 112 -34.62 11.67 -11.81
N LYS A 113 -35.78 11.82 -12.48
CA LYS A 113 -37.04 11.14 -12.19
C LYS A 113 -37.07 9.64 -12.46
N ASP A 114 -36.29 9.15 -13.42
CA ASP A 114 -36.36 7.76 -13.90
C ASP A 114 -35.54 6.79 -13.01
N TYR A 115 -34.75 7.36 -12.08
CA TYR A 115 -33.92 6.64 -11.11
C TYR A 115 -34.08 7.20 -9.68
N TYR A 116 -35.26 7.72 -9.34
CA TYR A 116 -35.60 7.76 -7.92
C TYR A 116 -35.68 6.30 -7.44
N LEU A 117 -34.58 5.78 -6.90
CA LEU A 117 -34.71 4.85 -5.79
C LEU A 117 -35.70 5.51 -4.83
N ASP A 118 -36.73 4.77 -4.44
CA ASP A 118 -37.69 5.30 -3.48
C ASP A 118 -36.90 5.82 -2.28
N SER A 119 -37.27 6.98 -1.75
CA SER A 119 -36.66 7.54 -0.55
C SER A 119 -36.72 6.59 0.66
N SER A 120 -37.58 5.57 0.59
CA SER A 120 -37.63 4.45 1.54
C SER A 120 -36.52 3.39 1.33
N GLU A 121 -35.90 3.34 0.16
CA GLU A 121 -34.82 2.40 -0.21
C GLU A 121 -33.42 2.95 0.09
N LEU A 122 -33.27 4.28 0.23
CA LEU A 122 -32.04 4.90 0.72
C LEU A 122 -32.13 5.11 2.23
N THR A 123 -31.17 4.56 2.96
CA THR A 123 -31.00 4.90 4.38
C THR A 123 -30.60 6.38 4.51
N ASN A 124 -31.02 7.03 5.61
CA ASN A 124 -30.67 8.44 5.89
C ASN A 124 -29.15 8.73 5.90
N ASP A 125 -28.31 7.69 5.92
CA ASP A 125 -26.85 7.73 6.03
C ASP A 125 -26.10 7.50 4.69
N ASP A 126 -26.79 7.51 3.55
CA ASP A 126 -26.15 7.24 2.26
C ASP A 126 -25.14 8.34 1.86
N GLN A 127 -23.92 7.92 1.50
CA GLN A 127 -22.83 8.85 1.18
C GLN A 127 -23.06 9.52 -0.19
N LYS A 128 -23.49 10.79 -0.16
CA LYS A 128 -23.69 11.62 -1.38
C LYS A 128 -22.39 12.16 -1.98
N ILE A 129 -21.29 12.18 -1.23
CA ILE A 129 -20.00 12.78 -1.62
C ILE A 129 -18.85 11.85 -1.22
N LEU A 130 -17.97 11.54 -2.17
CA LEU A 130 -16.71 10.85 -1.90
C LEU A 130 -15.74 11.77 -1.16
N VAL A 131 -15.16 11.27 -0.07
CA VAL A 131 -14.08 11.97 0.63
C VAL A 131 -12.78 11.86 -0.19
N ARG A 132 -11.92 12.88 -0.12
CA ARG A 132 -10.63 12.93 -0.85
C ARG A 132 -9.73 11.71 -0.65
N SER A 133 -9.81 11.07 0.51
CA SER A 133 -9.05 9.84 0.81
C SER A 133 -9.46 8.65 -0.05
N THR A 134 -10.70 8.66 -0.54
CA THR A 134 -11.27 7.63 -1.42
C THR A 134 -11.17 8.05 -2.88
N GLU A 135 -11.43 9.34 -3.16
CA GLU A 135 -11.45 9.87 -4.52
C GLU A 135 -10.06 9.88 -5.18
N LEU A 136 -9.03 10.42 -4.51
CA LEU A 136 -7.72 10.64 -5.13
C LEU A 136 -7.02 9.33 -5.56
N PRO A 137 -6.96 8.28 -4.72
CA PRO A 137 -6.37 7.01 -5.14
C PRO A 137 -7.15 6.36 -6.29
N SER A 138 -8.49 6.45 -6.26
CA SER A 138 -9.34 5.91 -7.32
C SER A 138 -9.09 6.59 -8.67
N VAL A 139 -9.09 7.93 -8.71
CA VAL A 139 -8.82 8.70 -9.94
C VAL A 139 -7.43 8.39 -10.50
N ALA A 140 -6.43 8.29 -9.63
CA ALA A 140 -5.07 7.93 -10.05
C ALA A 140 -5.02 6.53 -10.68
N PHE A 141 -5.70 5.56 -10.08
CA PHE A 141 -5.74 4.18 -10.58
C PHE A 141 -6.54 4.06 -11.88
N MET A 142 -7.69 4.72 -12.00
CA MET A 142 -8.51 4.74 -13.23
C MET A 142 -7.75 5.30 -14.43
N ARG A 143 -6.98 6.37 -14.21
CA ARG A 143 -6.14 6.98 -15.24
C ARG A 143 -5.05 6.03 -15.75
N ASP A 144 -4.48 5.22 -14.87
CA ASP A 144 -3.49 4.19 -15.25
C ASP A 144 -4.14 2.96 -15.88
N ALA A 145 -5.34 2.59 -15.43
CA ALA A 145 -6.02 1.38 -15.86
C ALA A 145 -6.64 1.46 -17.27
N ASN A 146 -6.70 2.64 -17.89
CA ASN A 146 -7.45 2.92 -19.14
C ASN A 146 -8.94 2.54 -19.04
N ALA A 147 -9.58 2.80 -17.88
CA ALA A 147 -11.00 2.63 -17.54
C ALA A 147 -11.66 1.24 -17.81
N GLY A 148 -11.63 0.72 -19.04
CA GLY A 148 -12.38 -0.48 -19.46
C GLY A 148 -11.96 -1.82 -18.82
N ASN A 149 -10.79 -1.89 -18.17
CA ASN A 149 -10.30 -3.10 -17.50
C ASN A 149 -10.07 -2.90 -15.98
N LEU A 150 -10.65 -1.85 -15.42
CA LEU A 150 -10.42 -1.39 -14.05
C LEU A 150 -10.71 -2.48 -13.01
N PHE A 151 -11.96 -2.97 -12.96
CA PHE A 151 -12.40 -3.93 -11.96
C PHE A 151 -11.71 -5.29 -12.10
N MET A 152 -11.42 -5.75 -13.33
CA MET A 152 -10.65 -6.97 -13.53
C MET A 152 -9.22 -6.86 -12.98
N LYS A 153 -8.56 -5.72 -13.20
CA LYS A 153 -7.23 -5.44 -12.64
C LYS A 153 -7.28 -5.36 -11.11
N LEU A 154 -8.28 -4.70 -10.54
CA LEU A 154 -8.47 -4.64 -9.08
C LEU A 154 -8.64 -6.03 -8.48
N ASN A 155 -9.57 -6.83 -8.99
CA ASN A 155 -9.80 -8.21 -8.54
C ASN A 155 -8.53 -9.06 -8.63
N THR A 156 -7.77 -8.92 -9.72
CA THR A 156 -6.50 -9.65 -9.89
C THR A 156 -5.45 -9.23 -8.85
N ILE A 157 -5.35 -7.93 -8.58
CA ILE A 157 -4.40 -7.41 -7.60
C ILE A 157 -4.81 -7.83 -6.18
N ASP A 158 -6.09 -7.72 -5.85
CA ASP A 158 -6.61 -8.06 -4.53
C ASP A 158 -6.38 -9.54 -4.20
N GLY A 159 -6.72 -10.46 -5.12
CA GLY A 159 -6.44 -11.89 -4.94
C GLY A 159 -4.96 -12.20 -4.73
N ARG A 160 -4.06 -11.49 -5.43
CA ARG A 160 -2.60 -11.63 -5.24
C ARG A 160 -2.13 -11.08 -3.91
N LEU A 161 -2.69 -9.98 -3.44
CA LEU A 161 -2.35 -9.38 -2.14
C LEU A 161 -2.85 -10.26 -1.00
N TYR A 162 -4.07 -10.75 -1.08
CA TYR A 162 -4.64 -11.68 -0.12
C TYR A 162 -3.76 -12.95 0.02
N SER A 163 -3.36 -13.54 -1.12
CA SER A 163 -2.46 -14.70 -1.13
C SER A 163 -1.10 -14.41 -0.46
N ARG A 164 -0.52 -13.24 -0.74
CA ARG A 164 0.77 -12.82 -0.16
C ARG A 164 0.67 -12.52 1.32
N LEU A 165 -0.40 -11.87 1.76
CA LEU A 165 -0.67 -11.61 3.18
C LEU A 165 -0.82 -12.92 3.94
N ARG A 166 -1.65 -13.84 3.43
CA ARG A 166 -1.84 -15.17 4.01
C ARG A 166 -0.51 -15.93 4.13
N THR A 167 0.30 -15.89 3.08
CA THR A 167 1.62 -16.54 3.08
C THR A 167 2.54 -15.91 4.13
N ALA A 168 2.61 -14.58 4.21
CA ALA A 168 3.44 -13.89 5.19
C ALA A 168 3.05 -14.21 6.65
N ILE A 169 1.74 -14.29 6.94
CA ILE A 169 1.23 -14.69 8.25
C ILE A 169 1.62 -16.15 8.55
N LYS A 170 1.42 -17.06 7.60
CA LYS A 170 1.77 -18.48 7.75
C LYS A 170 3.26 -18.66 7.99
N ASP A 171 4.10 -17.96 7.24
CA ASP A 171 5.56 -18.03 7.39
C ASP A 171 6.01 -17.54 8.77
N TYR A 172 5.43 -16.45 9.26
CA TYR A 172 5.67 -15.96 10.63
C TYR A 172 5.28 -17.00 11.67
N GLN A 173 4.07 -17.57 11.58
CA GLN A 173 3.59 -18.56 12.55
C GLN A 173 4.44 -19.82 12.56
N ASN A 174 4.86 -20.29 11.39
CA ASN A 174 5.77 -21.44 11.27
C ASN A 174 7.13 -21.15 11.89
N TYR A 175 7.64 -19.92 11.70
CA TYR A 175 8.91 -19.48 12.28
C TYR A 175 8.87 -19.40 13.80
N VAL A 176 7.77 -18.89 14.37
CA VAL A 176 7.57 -18.88 15.83
C VAL A 176 7.56 -20.31 16.38
N LYS A 177 6.76 -21.19 15.78
CA LYS A 177 6.67 -22.61 16.21
C LYS A 177 7.99 -23.36 16.14
N SER A 178 8.80 -23.12 15.09
CA SER A 178 10.11 -23.78 14.98
C SER A 178 11.09 -23.28 16.03
N LYS A 179 11.01 -22.00 16.40
CA LYS A 179 11.86 -21.42 17.44
C LYS A 179 11.49 -21.88 18.85
N GLU A 180 10.19 -22.04 19.13
CA GLU A 180 9.70 -22.61 20.39
C GLU A 180 10.20 -24.04 20.60
N LYS A 181 10.07 -24.91 19.59
CA LYS A 181 10.60 -26.29 19.64
C LYS A 181 12.10 -26.36 19.91
N ASN A 182 12.88 -25.52 19.22
CA ASN A 182 14.33 -25.48 19.41
C ASN A 182 14.76 -24.97 20.80
N ASN A 183 13.87 -24.28 21.52
CA ASN A 183 14.11 -23.83 22.89
C ASN A 183 13.68 -24.87 23.94
N GLU A 184 12.70 -25.74 23.62
CA GLU A 184 12.27 -26.85 24.50
C GLU A 184 13.24 -28.04 24.47
N GLU A 185 13.97 -28.24 23.36
CA GLU A 185 14.97 -29.30 23.19
C GLU A 185 16.36 -28.98 23.80
N LYS A 186 16.51 -27.82 24.46
CA LYS A 186 17.76 -27.35 25.10
C LYS A 186 17.61 -27.23 26.61
#